data_AF-C0CLQ9-F1
#
_entry.id   AF-C0CLQ9-F1
#
_cell.length_a   1.000
_cell.length_b   1.000
_cell.length_c   1.000
_cell.angle_alpha   90.00
_cell.angle_beta   90.00
_cell.angle_gamma   90.00
#
_symmetry.space_group_name_H-M   'P 1'
#
loop_
_entity.id
_entity.type
_entity.pdbx_description
1 polymer ?
#
loop_
_entity_poly.entity_id
_entity_poly.type
_entity_poly.pdbx_seq_one_letter_code
_entity_poly.pdbx_strand_id
1 'polypeptide(L)'
;MDVMDIIQTILAICGGISVVGGAAAIIKKWIAPAVKLNDRVKVLEEHDKNDFQAINDIKERDGLIMEALINMLNSQISGNNIDQLKKTRDKLISYLSQQQ
;
A
#
# COMPACT_ATOMS: atom_id res chain seq x y z
N MET A 1 4.70 -65.65 5.36
CA MET A 1 4.61 -64.46 6.20
C MET A 1 3.70 -64.80 7.34
N ASP A 2 4.24 -64.86 8.56
CA ASP A 2 3.41 -65.12 9.72
C ASP A 2 2.48 -63.92 9.95
N VAL A 3 1.31 -64.17 10.53
CA VAL A 3 0.30 -63.13 10.82
C VAL A 3 0.90 -61.97 11.63
N MET A 4 1.92 -62.27 12.45
CA MET A 4 2.67 -61.29 13.23
C MET A 4 3.48 -60.31 12.35
N ASP A 5 4.06 -60.77 11.25
CA ASP A 5 4.85 -59.95 10.32
C ASP A 5 3.96 -58.97 9.53
N ILE A 6 2.76 -59.43 9.15
CA ILE A 6 1.76 -58.60 8.44
C ILE A 6 1.26 -57.48 9.37
N ILE A 7 0.98 -57.80 10.63
CA ILE A 7 0.54 -56.81 11.63
C ILE A 7 1.65 -55.78 11.89
N GLN A 8 2.91 -56.21 12.05
CA GLN A 8 4.04 -55.30 12.24
C GLN A 8 4.27 -54.39 11.04
N THR A 9 4.14 -54.93 9.82
CA THR A 9 4.29 -54.14 8.57
C THR A 9 3.21 -53.07 8.45
N ILE A 10 1.95 -53.41 8.77
CA ILE A 10 0.83 -52.45 8.77
C ILE A 10 1.05 -51.38 9.84
N LEU A 11 1.45 -51.76 11.06
CA LEU A 11 1.72 -50.81 12.15
C LEU A 11 2.87 -49.84 11.80
N ALA A 12 3.93 -50.35 11.16
CA ALA A 12 5.06 -49.55 10.73
C ALA A 12 4.67 -48.52 9.64
N ILE A 13 3.84 -48.92 8.68
CA ILE A 13 3.33 -48.01 7.64
C ILE A 13 2.42 -46.93 8.27
N CYS A 14 1.52 -47.32 9.16
CA CYS A 14 0.63 -46.38 9.86
C CYS A 14 1.42 -45.39 10.74
N GLY A 15 2.46 -45.86 11.43
CA GLY A 15 3.38 -45.02 12.19
C GLY A 15 4.12 -44.03 11.29
N GLY A 16 4.65 -44.50 10.16
CA GLY A 16 5.35 -43.67 9.18
C GLY A 16 4.47 -42.57 8.60
N ILE A 17 3.25 -42.89 8.14
CA ILE A 17 2.31 -41.91 7.56
C ILE A 17 1.88 -40.89 8.62
N SER A 18 1.65 -41.30 9.86
CA SER A 18 1.25 -40.40 10.95
C SER A 18 2.36 -39.39 11.29
N VAL A 19 3.62 -39.84 11.36
CA VAL A 19 4.77 -38.96 11.62
C VAL A 19 5.02 -37.99 10.47
N VAL A 20 4.95 -38.46 9.22
CA VAL A 20 5.14 -37.60 8.03
C VAL A 20 4.01 -36.59 7.89
N GLY A 21 2.76 -37.02 8.07
CA GLY A 21 1.59 -36.14 8.03
C GLY A 21 1.60 -35.11 9.15
N GLY A 22 1.92 -35.53 10.38
CA GLY A 22 2.07 -34.64 11.53
C GLY A 22 3.18 -33.60 11.34
N ALA A 23 4.36 -34.03 10.85
CA ALA A 23 5.48 -33.15 10.55
C ALA A 23 5.12 -32.14 9.44
N ALA A 24 4.49 -32.57 8.35
CA ALA A 24 4.05 -31.70 7.27
C ALA A 24 3.02 -30.65 7.73
N ALA A 25 2.10 -31.04 8.61
CA ALA A 25 1.10 -30.12 9.18
C ALA A 25 1.73 -29.03 10.06
N ILE A 26 2.73 -29.40 10.87
CA ILE A 26 3.47 -28.45 11.71
C ILE A 26 4.29 -27.47 10.84
N ILE A 27 5.03 -27.99 9.85
CA ILE A 27 5.82 -27.17 8.90
C ILE A 27 4.91 -26.19 8.17
N LYS A 28 3.76 -26.66 7.64
CA LYS A 28 2.80 -25.79 6.95
C LYS A 28 2.23 -24.72 7.87
N LYS A 29 1.92 -25.04 9.13
CA LYS A 29 1.36 -24.08 10.10
C LYS A 29 2.36 -23.00 10.52
N TRP A 30 3.65 -23.30 10.53
CA TRP A 30 4.71 -22.36 10.92
C TRP A 30 5.26 -21.54 9.74
N ILE A 31 5.38 -22.12 8.54
CA ILE A 31 5.96 -21.44 7.36
C ILE A 31 4.93 -20.66 6.55
N ALA A 32 3.70 -21.19 6.39
CA ALA A 32 2.64 -20.49 5.64
C ALA A 32 2.30 -19.08 6.15
N PRO A 33 2.25 -18.79 7.48
CA PRO A 33 2.02 -17.42 7.92
C PRO A 33 3.15 -16.48 7.53
N ALA A 34 4.42 -16.91 7.52
CA ALA A 34 5.55 -16.07 7.14
C ALA A 34 5.53 -15.68 5.65
N VAL A 35 5.19 -16.62 4.76
CA VAL A 35 5.05 -16.34 3.32
C VAL A 35 3.87 -15.41 3.05
N LYS A 36 2.73 -15.63 3.71
CA LYS A 36 1.52 -14.80 3.56
C LYS A 36 1.66 -13.39 4.17
N LEU A 37 2.53 -13.22 5.17
CA LEU A 37 2.88 -11.92 5.72
C LEU A 37 3.74 -11.10 4.75
N ASN A 38 4.69 -11.75 4.06
CA ASN A 38 5.59 -11.08 3.13
C ASN A 38 4.84 -10.45 1.93
N ASP A 39 3.84 -11.16 1.41
CA ASP A 39 2.99 -10.64 0.33
C ASP A 39 2.12 -9.46 0.79
N ARG A 40 1.64 -9.49 2.04
CA ARG A 40 0.85 -8.39 2.62
C ARG A 40 1.68 -7.15 2.91
N VAL A 41 2.91 -7.31 3.38
CA VAL A 41 3.82 -6.19 3.65
C VAL A 41 4.20 -5.47 2.36
N LYS A 42 4.46 -6.21 1.27
CA LYS A 42 4.76 -5.60 -0.04
C LYS A 42 3.61 -4.75 -0.58
N VAL A 43 2.37 -5.25 -0.50
CA VAL A 43 1.19 -4.47 -0.92
C VAL A 43 0.99 -3.24 -0.03
N LEU A 44 1.29 -3.36 1.27
CA LEU A 44 1.19 -2.24 2.21
C LEU A 44 2.26 -1.17 1.94
N GLU A 45 3.51 -1.55 1.67
CA GLU A 45 4.59 -0.62 1.33
C GLU A 45 4.32 0.12 0.00
N GLU A 46 3.75 -0.58 -0.98
CA GLU A 46 3.38 0.03 -2.26
C GLU A 46 2.20 1.01 -2.11
N HIS A 47 1.18 0.64 -1.32
CA HIS A 47 0.05 1.51 -1.00
C HIS A 47 0.49 2.74 -0.21
N ASP A 48 1.35 2.59 0.79
CA ASP A 48 1.83 3.70 1.63
C ASP A 48 2.65 4.70 0.82
N LYS A 49 3.46 4.21 -0.13
CA LYS A 49 4.20 5.08 -1.05
C LYS A 49 3.28 5.85 -1.99
N ASN A 50 2.26 5.19 -2.54
CA ASN A 50 1.30 5.82 -3.44
C ASN A 50 0.42 6.85 -2.69
N ASP A 51 -0.03 6.51 -1.48
CA ASP A 51 -0.78 7.41 -0.61
C ASP A 51 0.07 8.63 -0.22
N PHE A 52 1.34 8.42 0.13
CA PHE A 52 2.25 9.53 0.44
C PHE A 52 2.42 10.48 -0.75
N GLN A 53 2.54 9.95 -1.97
CA GLN A 53 2.59 10.78 -3.19
C GLN A 53 1.27 11.53 -3.40
N ALA A 54 0.14 10.84 -3.33
CA ALA A 54 -1.18 11.46 -3.48
C ALA A 54 -1.43 12.58 -2.44
N ILE A 55 -1.03 12.39 -1.18
CA ILE A 55 -1.14 13.39 -0.12
C ILE A 55 -0.27 14.62 -0.44
N ASN A 56 0.95 14.43 -0.94
CA ASN A 56 1.81 15.55 -1.31
C ASN A 56 1.23 16.34 -2.49
N ASP A 57 0.69 15.65 -3.50
CA ASP A 57 0.03 16.29 -4.64
C ASP A 57 -1.20 17.10 -4.20
N ILE A 58 -2.01 16.55 -3.29
CA ILE A 58 -3.15 17.27 -2.68
C ILE A 58 -2.66 18.52 -1.94
N LYS A 59 -1.62 18.37 -1.11
CA LYS A 59 -1.07 19.50 -0.33
C LYS A 59 -0.55 20.62 -1.24
N GLU A 60 0.10 20.27 -2.34
CA GLU A 60 0.57 21.26 -3.32
C GLU A 60 -0.60 22.01 -3.97
N ARG A 61 -1.62 21.27 -4.45
CA ARG A 61 -2.84 21.85 -5.04
C ARG A 61 -3.59 22.75 -4.05
N ASP A 62 -3.74 22.33 -2.80
CA ASP A 62 -4.38 23.12 -1.75
C ASP A 62 -3.61 24.41 -1.46
N GLY A 63 -2.26 24.35 -1.49
CA GLY A 63 -1.42 25.53 -1.39
C GLY A 63 -1.71 26.56 -2.48
N LEU A 64 -1.82 26.11 -3.74
CA LEU A 64 -2.16 26.97 -4.88
C LEU A 64 -3.58 27.55 -4.79
N ILE A 65 -4.55 26.76 -4.31
CA ILE A 65 -5.92 27.23 -4.07
C ILE A 65 -5.92 28.33 -3.01
N MET A 66 -5.23 28.13 -1.89
CA MET A 66 -5.14 29.12 -0.81
C MET A 66 -4.47 30.41 -1.27
N GLU A 67 -3.40 30.33 -2.06
CA GLU A 67 -2.76 31.51 -2.66
C GLU A 67 -3.72 32.29 -3.56
N ALA A 68 -4.51 31.59 -4.38
CA ALA A 68 -5.55 32.21 -5.21
C ALA A 68 -6.62 32.91 -4.37
N LEU A 69 -7.13 32.24 -3.34
CA LEU A 69 -8.14 32.80 -2.44
C LEU A 69 -7.63 34.04 -1.71
N ILE A 70 -6.39 34.01 -1.22
CA ILE A 70 -5.75 35.16 -0.55
C ILE A 70 -5.64 36.34 -1.50
N ASN A 71 -5.21 36.11 -2.75
CA ASN A 71 -5.09 37.20 -3.72
C ASN A 71 -6.45 37.77 -4.15
N MET A 72 -7.49 36.95 -4.21
CA MET A 72 -8.86 37.42 -4.40
C MET A 72 -9.35 38.26 -3.22
N LEU A 73 -9.14 37.80 -1.98
CA LEU A 73 -9.47 38.57 -0.77
C LEU A 73 -8.75 39.92 -0.76
N ASN A 74 -7.44 39.93 -1.03
CA ASN A 74 -6.66 41.14 -1.10
C ASN A 74 -7.16 42.09 -2.19
N SER A 75 -7.60 41.57 -3.35
CA SER A 75 -8.20 42.39 -4.39
C SER A 75 -9.53 43.01 -3.98
N GLN A 76 -10.37 42.28 -3.23
CA GLN A 76 -11.64 42.81 -2.74
C GLN A 76 -11.44 43.89 -1.69
N ILE A 77 -10.43 43.75 -0.83
CA ILE A 77 -10.09 44.74 0.20
C ILE A 77 -9.42 45.98 -0.41
N SER A 78 -8.43 45.78 -1.28
CA SER A 78 -7.58 46.86 -1.79
C SER A 78 -8.16 47.59 -3.01
N GLY A 79 -9.07 46.98 -3.77
CA GLY A 79 -9.65 47.54 -4.98
C GLY A 79 -8.70 47.67 -6.19
N ASN A 80 -7.38 47.49 -6.03
CA ASN A 80 -6.39 47.67 -7.11
C ASN A 80 -5.30 46.57 -7.14
N ASN A 81 -5.71 45.30 -7.04
CA ASN A 81 -4.76 44.17 -7.00
C ASN A 81 -4.73 43.33 -8.29
N ILE A 82 -5.11 43.94 -9.42
CA ILE A 82 -5.25 43.28 -10.73
C ILE A 82 -3.94 42.60 -11.18
N ASP A 83 -2.80 43.21 -10.90
CA ASP A 83 -1.50 42.64 -11.31
C ASP A 83 -1.14 41.37 -10.54
N GLN A 84 -1.45 41.30 -9.23
CA GLN A 84 -1.24 40.07 -8.45
C GLN A 84 -2.22 38.98 -8.88
N LEU A 85 -3.46 39.35 -9.22
CA LEU A 85 -4.44 38.41 -9.77
C LEU A 85 -3.97 37.81 -11.09
N LYS A 86 -3.43 38.63 -12.00
CA LYS A 86 -2.84 38.16 -13.27
C LYS A 86 -1.68 37.20 -13.03
N LYS A 87 -0.74 37.56 -12.14
CA LYS A 87 0.39 36.68 -11.78
C LYS A 87 -0.08 35.34 -11.22
N THR A 88 -1.07 35.36 -10.34
CA THR A 88 -1.63 34.14 -9.74
C THR A 88 -2.31 33.28 -10.78
N ARG A 89 -3.09 33.88 -11.69
CA ARG A 89 -3.69 33.18 -12.81
C ARG A 89 -2.62 32.52 -13.71
N ASP A 90 -1.58 33.25 -14.07
CA ASP A 90 -0.53 32.73 -14.95
C ASP A 90 0.24 31.58 -14.28
N LYS A 91 0.47 31.67 -12.96
CA LYS A 91 1.01 30.57 -12.15
C LYS A 91 0.12 29.33 -12.17
N LEU A 92 -1.19 29.49 -11.98
CA LEU A 92 -2.16 28.39 -12.05
C LEU A 92 -2.21 27.76 -13.44
N ILE A 93 -2.15 28.56 -14.51
CA ILE A 93 -2.10 28.06 -15.90
C ILE A 93 -0.82 27.25 -16.13
N SER A 94 0.33 27.74 -15.66
CA SER A 94 1.60 27.02 -15.76
C SER A 94 1.55 25.69 -15.03
N TYR A 95 0.97 25.65 -13.82
CA TYR A 95 0.81 24.41 -13.05
C TYR A 95 -0.06 23.39 -13.78
N LEU A 96 -1.21 23.83 -14.31
CA LEU A 96 -2.12 22.95 -15.07
C LEU A 96 -1.49 22.45 -16.37
N SER A 97 -0.66 23.26 -17.04
CA SER A 97 0.00 22.89 -18.29
C SER A 97 1.14 21.89 -18.08
N GLN A 98 1.77 21.90 -16.90
CA GLN A 98 2.83 20.95 -16.54
C GLN A 98 2.29 19.57 -16.12
N GLN A 99 1.00 19.48 -15.79
CA GLN A 99 0.33 18.22 -15.42
C GLN A 99 -0.42 17.53 -16.56
N GLN A 100 -0.49 18.13 -17.76
CA GLN A 100 -1.01 17.51 -18.98
C GLN A 100 0.08 16.74 -19.72
#